data_AF-A0A521EY70-F1
#
_entry.id   AF-A0A521EY70-F1
#
_cell.length_a   1.000
_cell.length_b   1.000
_cell.length_c   1.000
_cell.angle_alpha   90.00
_cell.angle_beta   90.00
_cell.angle_gamma   90.00
#
_symmetry.space_group_name_H-M   'P 1'
#
loop_
_entity.id
_entity.type
_entity.pdbx_description
1 polymer ?
#
loop_
_entity_poly.entity_id
_entity_poly.type
_entity_poly.pdbx_seq_one_letter_code
_entity_poly.pdbx_strand_id
1 'polypeptide(L)'
;MFMTCPACFSADDVSYQRLPDQQVAYYCARKHEDGKPREWVRPLDAMTGSWSAAEGVTDELLEPILSCVSPEDPLLEFGVVEYRFRKRYPDLFRAHVAERGHVLVGWTQTTASAVRFGVALGRLARAGDLAYVYGPATGAWSYNGQVAYWSRPPAQGRSMLSWEQFCAAEGRPAEWTDEDRRAASGS
;
A
#
# COMPACT_ATOMS: atom_id res chain seq x y z
N MET A 1 8.74 -0.21 -0.35
CA MET A 1 8.59 0.37 -1.70
C MET A 1 8.82 -0.75 -2.71
N PHE A 2 7.74 -1.22 -3.34
CA PHE A 2 7.82 -2.08 -4.51
C PHE A 2 8.07 -1.17 -5.71
N MET A 3 9.10 -1.45 -6.50
CA MET A 3 9.36 -0.69 -7.72
C MET A 3 8.60 -1.36 -8.86
N THR A 4 7.72 -0.62 -9.51
CA THR A 4 6.97 -1.09 -10.68
C THR A 4 7.69 -0.68 -11.95
N CYS A 5 7.61 -1.54 -12.97
CA CYS A 5 8.09 -1.18 -14.30
C CYS A 5 7.28 0.01 -14.82
N PRO A 6 7.89 1.11 -15.28
CA PRO A 6 7.15 2.26 -15.81
C PRO A 6 6.43 1.94 -17.14
N ALA A 7 6.73 0.81 -17.77
CA ALA A 7 6.11 0.42 -19.04
C ALA A 7 4.97 -0.60 -18.88
N CYS A 8 5.07 -1.56 -17.95
CA CYS A 8 4.02 -2.57 -17.74
C CYS A 8 3.36 -2.52 -16.37
N PHE A 9 3.81 -1.61 -15.50
CA PHE A 9 3.32 -1.38 -14.14
C PHE A 9 3.30 -2.63 -13.23
N SER A 10 3.97 -3.72 -13.65
CA SER A 10 4.22 -4.92 -12.86
C SER A 10 5.37 -4.68 -11.89
N ALA A 11 5.24 -5.17 -10.65
CA ALA A 11 6.32 -5.25 -9.68
C ALA A 11 6.94 -6.66 -9.60
N ASP A 12 6.21 -7.68 -10.06
CA ASP A 12 6.59 -9.10 -9.92
C ASP A 12 7.79 -9.45 -10.82
N ASP A 13 7.93 -8.73 -11.93
CA ASP A 13 8.95 -8.96 -12.96
C ASP A 13 10.14 -7.98 -12.83
N VAL A 14 10.19 -7.19 -11.75
CA VAL A 14 11.20 -6.14 -11.54
C VAL A 14 12.29 -6.64 -10.60
N SER A 15 13.50 -6.81 -11.14
CA SER A 15 14.72 -7.00 -10.37
C SER A 15 15.47 -5.68 -10.20
N TYR A 16 16.44 -5.64 -9.28
CA TYR A 16 17.26 -4.46 -9.06
C TYR A 16 18.72 -4.83 -8.79
N GLN A 17 19.62 -3.92 -9.14
CA GLN A 17 21.05 -3.99 -8.87
C GLN A 17 21.54 -2.66 -8.30
N ARG A 18 22.33 -2.72 -7.22
CA ARG A 18 23.00 -1.54 -6.68
C ARG A 18 24.22 -1.20 -7.51
N LEU A 19 24.39 0.08 -7.82
CA LEU A 19 25.54 0.63 -8.52
C LEU A 19 26.49 1.36 -7.54
N PRO A 20 27.78 1.53 -7.90
CA PRO A 20 28.81 2.08 -6.99
C PRO A 20 28.58 3.55 -6.57
N ASP A 21 27.75 4.29 -7.30
CA ASP A 21 27.54 5.73 -7.22
C ASP A 21 26.28 6.14 -6.44
N GLN A 22 25.86 5.29 -5.49
CA GLN A 22 24.59 5.46 -4.78
C GLN A 22 23.40 5.51 -5.76
N GLN A 23 23.40 4.63 -6.76
CA GLN A 23 22.24 4.43 -7.63
C GLN A 23 21.74 3.00 -7.56
N VAL A 24 20.49 2.81 -7.96
CA VAL A 24 19.87 1.50 -8.13
C VAL A 24 19.35 1.42 -9.56
N ALA A 25 19.87 0.46 -10.31
CA ALA A 25 19.34 0.05 -11.59
C ALA A 25 18.19 -0.93 -11.35
N TYR A 26 17.10 -0.76 -12.06
CA TYR A 26 15.95 -1.65 -12.07
C TYR A 26 15.81 -2.26 -13.45
N TYR A 27 15.41 -3.53 -13.48
CA TYR A 27 15.25 -4.29 -14.70
C TYR A 27 13.91 -5.00 -14.69
N CYS A 28 13.11 -4.79 -15.73
CA CYS A 28 11.89 -5.54 -15.98
C CYS A 28 12.13 -6.54 -17.12
N ALA A 29 12.03 -7.83 -16.80
CA ALA A 29 12.30 -8.92 -17.74
C ALA A 29 11.18 -9.18 -18.77
N ARG A 30 10.00 -8.57 -18.58
CA ARG A 30 8.85 -8.75 -19.47
C ARG A 30 9.14 -8.17 -20.86
N LYS A 31 8.63 -8.81 -21.91
CA LYS A 31 8.58 -8.22 -23.26
C LYS A 31 7.48 -7.17 -23.31
N HIS A 32 7.87 -5.92 -23.53
CA HIS A 32 6.94 -4.79 -23.70
C HIS A 32 6.52 -4.65 -25.17
N GLU A 33 5.71 -3.65 -25.52
CA GLU A 33 5.23 -3.43 -26.90
C GLU A 33 6.35 -3.28 -27.94
N ASP A 34 7.53 -2.82 -27.52
CA ASP A 34 8.74 -2.74 -28.35
C ASP A 34 9.56 -4.04 -28.38
N GLY A 35 9.06 -5.11 -27.74
CA GLY A 35 9.69 -6.42 -27.65
C GLY A 35 10.91 -6.49 -26.75
N LYS A 36 11.22 -5.42 -26.01
CA LYS A 36 12.48 -5.30 -25.24
C LYS A 36 12.21 -5.28 -23.72
N PRO A 37 13.19 -5.73 -22.92
CA PRO A 37 13.16 -5.49 -21.48
C PRO A 37 13.33 -3.99 -21.19
N ARG A 38 12.89 -3.56 -20.01
CA ARG A 38 13.01 -2.16 -19.57
C ARG A 38 14.03 -2.04 -18.46
N GLU A 39 14.88 -1.03 -18.59
CA GLU A 39 15.88 -0.67 -17.58
C GLU A 39 15.74 0.81 -17.24
N TRP A 40 15.85 1.15 -15.96
CA TRP A 40 15.89 2.53 -15.49
C TRP A 40 16.71 2.63 -14.21
N VAL A 41 17.27 3.82 -13.95
CA VAL A 41 18.15 4.06 -12.82
C VAL A 41 17.56 5.15 -11.93
N ARG A 42 17.64 4.98 -10.61
CA ARG A 42 17.25 6.00 -9.63
C ARG A 42 18.34 6.16 -8.57
N PRO A 43 18.51 7.37 -8.01
CA PRO A 43 19.47 7.56 -6.93
C PRO A 43 18.95 6.89 -5.64
N LEU A 44 19.88 6.38 -4.84
CA LEU A 44 19.67 5.55 -3.66
C LEU A 44 19.03 6.35 -2.51
N ASP A 45 19.27 7.66 -2.47
CA ASP A 45 18.62 8.62 -1.58
C ASP A 45 17.09 8.72 -1.81
N ALA A 46 16.63 8.44 -3.04
CA ALA A 46 15.21 8.23 -3.33
C ALA A 46 14.65 6.92 -2.73
N MET A 47 15.50 6.02 -2.22
CA MET A 47 15.13 4.81 -1.47
C MET A 47 15.45 4.88 0.04
N THR A 48 16.47 5.61 0.47
CA THR A 48 17.06 5.48 1.83
C THR A 48 16.49 6.39 2.91
N GLY A 49 15.17 6.61 2.91
CA GLY A 49 14.51 7.29 4.03
C GLY A 49 14.08 6.37 5.20
N SER A 50 13.84 5.07 4.99
CA SER A 50 12.98 4.34 5.95
C SER A 50 13.00 2.79 5.93
N TRP A 51 14.13 2.10 5.76
CA TRP A 51 14.08 0.62 5.70
C TRP A 51 14.69 -0.09 6.92
N SER A 52 15.88 0.29 7.39
CA SER A 52 16.49 -0.40 8.55
C SER A 52 15.71 -0.22 9.86
N ALA A 53 15.04 0.91 10.07
CA ALA A 53 14.19 1.14 11.24
C ALA A 53 12.75 0.60 11.07
N ALA A 54 12.36 0.16 9.86
CA ALA A 54 10.99 -0.25 9.57
C ALA A 54 10.74 -1.75 9.75
N GLU A 55 11.77 -2.61 9.73
CA GLU A 55 11.56 -4.04 9.93
C GLU A 55 10.96 -4.36 11.31
N GLY A 56 11.52 -3.84 12.41
CA GLY A 56 10.96 -4.06 13.75
C GLY A 56 9.59 -3.38 13.98
N VAL A 57 9.38 -2.20 13.40
CA VAL A 57 8.12 -1.42 13.50
C VAL A 57 7.01 -2.00 12.60
N THR A 58 7.34 -2.84 11.62
CA THR A 58 6.33 -3.51 10.79
C THR A 58 5.91 -4.86 11.34
N ASP A 59 6.69 -5.49 12.21
CA ASP A 59 6.32 -6.75 12.88
C ASP A 59 5.08 -6.56 13.75
N GLU A 60 5.01 -5.46 14.51
CA GLU A 60 3.85 -5.12 15.34
C GLU A 60 2.58 -4.83 14.52
N LEU A 61 2.73 -4.53 13.22
CA LEU A 61 1.61 -4.29 12.31
C LEU A 61 1.05 -5.58 11.67
N LEU A 62 1.82 -6.67 11.64
CA LEU A 62 1.44 -7.88 10.88
C LEU A 62 0.13 -8.46 11.38
N GLU A 63 0.06 -8.83 12.66
CA GLU A 63 -1.13 -9.47 13.23
C GLU A 63 -2.35 -8.52 13.26
N PRO A 64 -2.20 -7.23 13.67
CA PRO A 64 -3.30 -6.27 13.58
C PRO A 64 -3.85 -6.09 12.17
N ILE A 65 -3.00 -5.92 11.14
CA ILE A 65 -3.44 -5.81 9.74
C ILE A 65 -4.11 -7.10 9.28
N LEU A 66 -3.54 -8.25 9.66
CA LEU A 66 -4.07 -9.54 9.29
C LEU A 66 -5.48 -9.77 9.86
N SER A 67 -5.74 -9.25 11.07
CA SER A 67 -7.07 -9.28 11.71
C SER A 67 -8.11 -8.33 11.09
N CYS A 68 -7.69 -7.42 10.20
CA CYS A 68 -8.59 -6.53 9.46
C CYS A 68 -9.12 -7.16 8.17
N VAL A 69 -8.59 -8.32 7.77
CA VAL A 69 -9.00 -9.08 6.59
C VAL A 69 -9.45 -10.48 7.04
N SER A 70 -10.76 -10.68 7.08
CA SER A 70 -11.39 -11.95 7.45
C SER A 70 -11.31 -12.99 6.32
N PRO A 71 -11.34 -14.30 6.64
CA PRO A 71 -11.40 -15.37 5.64
C PRO A 71 -12.53 -15.25 4.62
N GLU A 72 -13.69 -14.78 5.05
CA GLU A 72 -14.92 -14.61 4.28
C GLU A 72 -15.00 -13.31 3.49
N ASP A 73 -14.06 -12.37 3.69
CA ASP A 73 -14.11 -11.09 3.00
C ASP A 73 -13.94 -11.27 1.47
N PRO A 74 -14.59 -10.40 0.68
CA PRO A 74 -14.19 -10.21 -0.71
C PRO A 74 -12.75 -9.68 -0.80
N LEU A 75 -12.30 -9.40 -2.01
CA LEU A 75 -11.10 -8.61 -2.24
C LEU A 75 -11.38 -7.16 -1.80
N LEU A 76 -10.74 -6.70 -0.72
CA LEU A 76 -10.96 -5.39 -0.10
C LEU A 76 -10.00 -4.35 -0.66
N GLU A 77 -10.50 -3.23 -1.19
CA GLU A 77 -9.65 -2.09 -1.55
C GLU A 77 -8.77 -1.66 -0.36
N PHE A 78 -7.52 -1.25 -0.60
CA PHE A 78 -6.58 -0.80 0.44
C PHE A 78 -7.22 0.16 1.47
N GLY A 79 -8.01 1.13 1.01
CA GLY A 79 -8.71 2.07 1.89
C GLY A 79 -9.64 1.42 2.90
N VAL A 80 -10.27 0.29 2.55
CA VAL A 80 -11.14 -0.49 3.45
C VAL A 80 -10.30 -1.14 4.55
N VAL A 81 -9.15 -1.72 4.19
CA VAL A 81 -8.24 -2.35 5.15
C VAL A 81 -7.69 -1.31 6.12
N GLU A 82 -7.23 -0.16 5.62
CA GLU A 82 -6.74 0.95 6.44
C GLU A 82 -7.83 1.48 7.38
N TYR A 83 -9.06 1.65 6.89
CA TYR A 83 -10.19 2.10 7.72
C TYR A 83 -10.50 1.14 8.85
N ARG A 84 -10.58 -0.16 8.56
CA ARG A 84 -10.81 -1.21 9.58
C ARG A 84 -9.69 -1.21 10.61
N PHE A 85 -8.44 -1.07 10.17
CA PHE A 85 -7.29 -0.95 11.08
C PHE A 85 -7.45 0.26 12.00
N ARG A 86 -7.75 1.44 11.44
CA ARG A 86 -7.91 2.66 12.23
C ARG A 86 -9.05 2.57 13.24
N LYS A 87 -10.16 1.91 12.90
CA LYS A 87 -11.29 1.72 13.83
C LYS A 87 -10.96 0.69 14.93
N ARG A 88 -10.22 -0.37 14.60
CA ARG A 88 -9.92 -1.48 15.52
C ARG A 88 -8.69 -1.24 16.39
N TYR A 89 -7.68 -0.56 15.86
CA TYR A 89 -6.39 -0.27 16.50
C TYR A 89 -6.08 1.24 16.42
N PRO A 90 -6.96 2.11 16.97
CA PRO A 90 -6.84 3.55 16.80
C PRO A 90 -5.57 4.12 17.44
N ASP A 91 -5.09 3.53 18.53
CA ASP A 91 -3.89 3.98 19.25
C ASP A 91 -2.62 3.62 18.47
N LEU A 92 -2.55 2.39 17.95
CA LEU A 92 -1.45 1.92 17.11
C LEU A 92 -1.38 2.72 15.80
N PHE A 93 -2.53 2.99 15.19
CA PHE A 93 -2.62 3.89 14.04
C PHE A 93 -2.01 5.25 14.38
N ARG A 94 -2.49 5.93 15.44
CA ARG A 94 -1.97 7.23 15.85
C ARG A 94 -0.47 7.22 16.18
N ALA A 95 0.03 6.16 16.80
CA ALA A 95 1.47 6.02 17.09
C ALA A 95 2.30 6.01 15.79
N HIS A 96 1.92 5.19 14.81
CA HIS A 96 2.64 5.14 13.53
C HIS A 96 2.50 6.40 12.69
N VAL A 97 1.37 7.11 12.83
CA VAL A 97 1.14 8.42 12.24
C VAL A 97 2.06 9.47 12.87
N ALA A 98 2.16 9.51 14.20
CA ALA A 98 2.95 10.48 14.95
C ALA A 98 4.47 10.31 14.75
N GLU A 99 4.98 9.07 14.68
CA GLU A 99 6.42 8.79 14.62
C GLU A 99 7.15 9.29 13.37
N ARG A 100 6.47 9.44 12.22
CA ARG A 100 7.13 9.74 10.94
C ARG A 100 6.58 10.96 10.20
N GLY A 101 5.61 11.66 10.80
CA GLY A 101 4.98 12.83 10.21
C GLY A 101 4.03 12.45 9.08
N HIS A 102 2.77 12.89 9.19
CA HIS A 102 1.92 13.04 8.02
C HIS A 102 2.37 14.29 7.27
N VAL A 103 3.02 14.13 6.13
CA VAL A 103 3.14 15.25 5.19
C VAL A 103 1.77 15.38 4.50
N LEU A 104 0.84 16.07 5.17
CA LEU A 104 -0.30 16.75 4.54
C LEU A 104 0.11 18.15 4.04
N VAL A 105 1.41 18.50 4.11
CA VAL A 105 1.98 19.81 3.78
C VAL A 105 3.05 19.66 2.69
N GLY A 106 2.63 19.32 1.46
CA GLY A 106 3.53 19.22 0.31
C GLY A 106 2.97 18.39 -0.84
N TRP A 107 3.56 18.52 -2.04
CA TRP A 107 3.09 18.02 -3.34
C TRP A 107 2.90 16.49 -3.50
N THR A 108 3.04 15.68 -2.44
CA THR A 108 2.85 14.23 -2.47
C THR A 108 1.91 13.78 -1.36
N GLN A 109 0.73 13.26 -1.72
CA GLN A 109 -0.35 12.90 -0.79
C GLN A 109 -0.18 11.54 -0.07
N THR A 110 1.00 10.92 -0.14
CA THR A 110 1.24 9.61 0.50
C THR A 110 1.71 9.79 1.93
N THR A 111 0.92 9.33 2.90
CA THR A 111 1.27 9.37 4.32
C THR A 111 2.33 8.31 4.63
N ALA A 112 3.29 8.63 5.52
CA ALA A 112 4.31 7.66 5.93
C ALA A 112 3.71 6.38 6.57
N SER A 113 2.52 6.50 7.15
CA SER A 113 1.69 5.40 7.66
C SER A 113 1.20 4.48 6.54
N ALA A 114 0.70 5.02 5.43
CA ALA A 114 0.29 4.24 4.25
C ALA A 114 1.46 3.42 3.68
N VAL A 115 2.69 3.95 3.73
CA VAL A 115 3.89 3.22 3.31
C VAL A 115 4.18 2.02 4.22
N ARG A 116 4.12 2.20 5.54
CA ARG A 116 4.35 1.09 6.51
C ARG A 116 3.26 0.02 6.40
N PHE A 117 2.02 0.42 6.18
CA PHE A 117 0.89 -0.49 6.02
C PHE A 117 1.03 -1.30 4.73
N GLY A 118 1.39 -0.65 3.63
CA GLY A 118 1.71 -1.33 2.37
C GLY A 118 2.87 -2.33 2.49
N VAL A 119 3.90 -2.03 3.31
CA VAL A 119 4.99 -2.97 3.59
C VAL A 119 4.50 -4.18 4.38
N ALA A 120 3.72 -3.97 5.44
CA ALA A 120 3.18 -5.06 6.24
C ALA A 120 2.24 -5.97 5.42
N LEU A 121 1.35 -5.40 4.61
CA LEU A 121 0.52 -6.16 3.67
C LEU A 121 1.35 -6.98 2.67
N GLY A 122 2.41 -6.40 2.11
CA GLY A 122 3.32 -7.11 1.22
C GLY A 122 4.15 -8.21 1.91
N ARG A 123 4.40 -8.10 3.22
CA ARG A 123 5.01 -9.18 4.02
C ARG A 123 4.03 -10.33 4.23
N LEU A 124 2.79 -10.03 4.62
CA LEU A 124 1.73 -11.02 4.78
C LEU A 124 1.44 -11.77 3.47
N ALA A 125 1.49 -11.08 2.33
CA ALA A 125 1.34 -11.75 1.03
C ALA A 125 2.49 -12.71 0.71
N ARG A 126 3.74 -12.32 0.99
CA ARG A 126 4.91 -13.21 0.80
C ARG A 126 4.91 -14.40 1.76
N ALA A 127 4.33 -14.25 2.94
CA ALA A 127 4.12 -15.34 3.89
C ALA A 127 2.98 -16.28 3.49
N GLY A 128 2.14 -15.89 2.52
CA GLY A 128 0.97 -16.65 2.09
C GLY A 128 -0.26 -16.45 2.97
N ASP A 129 -0.26 -15.46 3.87
CA ASP A 129 -1.39 -15.15 4.77
C ASP A 129 -2.43 -14.25 4.11
N LEU A 130 -2.00 -13.46 3.12
CA LEU A 130 -2.84 -12.62 2.27
C LEU A 130 -2.56 -12.89 0.79
N ALA A 131 -3.53 -12.54 -0.04
CA ALA A 131 -3.37 -12.45 -1.48
C ALA A 131 -3.91 -11.09 -1.93
N TYR A 132 -3.43 -10.60 -3.07
CA TYR A 132 -3.93 -9.36 -3.64
C TYR A 132 -4.05 -9.43 -5.16
N VAL A 133 -4.89 -8.55 -5.69
CA VAL A 133 -4.97 -8.21 -7.11
C VAL A 133 -5.07 -6.70 -7.25
N TYR A 134 -4.66 -6.15 -8.39
CA TYR A 134 -4.88 -4.74 -8.68
C TYR A 134 -6.26 -4.51 -9.29
N GLY A 135 -6.91 -3.43 -8.88
CA GLY A 135 -8.20 -2.98 -9.41
C GLY A 135 -8.30 -1.46 -9.42
N PRO A 136 -9.41 -0.89 -9.92
CA PRO A 136 -9.65 0.55 -9.93
C PRO A 136 -9.62 1.13 -8.51
N ALA A 137 -8.96 2.27 -8.32
CA ALA A 137 -9.03 3.01 -7.05
C ALA A 137 -10.30 3.88 -7.02
N THR A 138 -10.97 3.98 -5.86
CA THR A 138 -12.27 4.68 -5.75
C THR A 138 -12.30 5.74 -4.65
N GLY A 139 -13.22 6.70 -4.76
CA GLY A 139 -13.40 7.81 -3.82
C GLY A 139 -12.10 8.55 -3.50
N ALA A 140 -11.79 8.64 -2.20
CA ALA A 140 -10.58 9.24 -1.65
C ALA A 140 -9.25 8.73 -2.24
N TRP A 141 -9.25 7.57 -2.91
CA TRP A 141 -8.08 6.94 -3.53
C TRP A 141 -8.05 7.06 -5.05
N SER A 142 -9.11 7.60 -5.67
CA SER A 142 -9.31 7.66 -7.13
C SER A 142 -8.15 8.31 -7.89
N TYR A 143 -7.43 9.26 -7.27
CA TYR A 143 -6.26 9.92 -7.86
C TYR A 143 -5.12 8.95 -8.22
N ASN A 144 -5.09 7.74 -7.64
CA ASN A 144 -4.09 6.71 -7.96
C ASN A 144 -4.40 5.95 -9.25
N GLY A 145 -5.63 6.04 -9.78
CA GLY A 145 -6.12 5.26 -10.92
C GLY A 145 -6.33 3.77 -10.60
N GLN A 146 -5.34 3.12 -10.00
CA GLN A 146 -5.39 1.74 -9.53
C GLN A 146 -4.84 1.60 -8.11
N VAL A 147 -5.30 0.57 -7.41
CA VAL A 147 -4.88 0.24 -6.05
C VAL A 147 -4.96 -1.27 -5.82
N ALA A 148 -4.24 -1.77 -4.82
CA ALA A 148 -4.30 -3.17 -4.42
C ALA A 148 -5.58 -3.48 -3.65
N TYR A 149 -6.20 -4.60 -4.01
CA TYR A 149 -7.31 -5.21 -3.30
C TYR A 149 -6.84 -6.49 -2.61
N TRP A 150 -7.16 -6.65 -1.33
CA TRP A 150 -6.58 -7.66 -0.44
C TRP A 150 -7.63 -8.64 0.07
N SER A 151 -7.30 -9.93 0.12
CA SER A 151 -8.13 -10.95 0.77
C SER A 151 -7.27 -12.00 1.45
N ARG A 152 -7.89 -12.88 2.24
CA ARG A 152 -7.29 -14.18 2.54
C ARG A 152 -7.18 -15.01 1.26
N PRO A 153 -6.16 -15.87 1.10
CA PRO A 153 -6.10 -16.79 -0.02
C PRO A 153 -7.28 -17.77 -0.04
N PRO A 154 -7.71 -18.24 -1.24
CA PRO A 154 -7.29 -17.78 -2.55
C PRO A 154 -7.97 -16.45 -2.93
N ALA A 155 -7.28 -15.57 -3.66
CA ALA A 155 -7.86 -14.34 -4.21
C ALA A 155 -8.75 -14.59 -5.44
N GLN A 156 -8.45 -15.64 -6.21
CA GLN A 156 -9.11 -15.90 -7.48
C GLN A 156 -10.60 -16.23 -7.29
N GLY A 157 -11.46 -15.61 -8.11
CA GLY A 157 -12.90 -15.82 -8.09
C GLY A 157 -13.66 -15.05 -7.01
N ARG A 158 -12.96 -14.28 -6.15
CA ARG A 158 -13.62 -13.37 -5.19
C ARG A 158 -14.10 -12.11 -5.89
N SER A 159 -15.24 -11.58 -5.46
CA SER A 159 -15.68 -10.24 -5.85
C SER A 159 -14.77 -9.19 -5.23
N MET A 160 -14.70 -8.01 -5.85
CA MET A 160 -14.04 -6.83 -5.29
C MET A 160 -15.05 -5.99 -4.50
N LEU A 161 -14.62 -5.50 -3.35
CA LEU A 161 -15.31 -4.47 -2.57
C LEU A 161 -14.48 -3.19 -2.63
N SER A 162 -14.97 -2.20 -3.38
CA SER A 162 -14.32 -0.90 -3.47
C SER A 162 -14.55 -0.07 -2.20
N TRP A 163 -13.69 0.92 -1.99
CA TRP A 163 -13.83 1.91 -0.93
C TRP A 163 -15.18 2.63 -1.02
N GLU A 164 -15.59 3.03 -2.22
CA GLU A 164 -16.88 3.68 -2.45
C GLU A 164 -18.07 2.79 -2.06
N GLN A 165 -18.05 1.51 -2.46
CA GLN A 165 -19.09 0.54 -2.08
C GLN A 165 -19.13 0.32 -0.56
N PHE A 166 -17.96 0.19 0.07
CA PHE A 166 -17.84 0.07 1.51
C PHE A 166 -18.39 1.30 2.23
N CYS A 167 -18.04 2.50 1.78
CA CYS A 167 -18.53 3.75 2.35
C CYS A 167 -20.05 3.89 2.23
N ALA A 168 -20.63 3.52 1.08
CA ALA A 168 -22.07 3.52 0.88
C ALA A 168 -22.78 2.57 1.85
N ALA A 169 -22.23 1.38 2.09
CA ALA A 169 -22.77 0.41 3.05
C ALA A 169 -22.68 0.91 4.51
N GLU A 170 -21.60 1.62 4.85
CA GLU A 170 -21.37 2.21 6.17
C GLU A 170 -22.12 3.54 6.39
N GLY A 171 -22.79 4.07 5.35
CA GLY A 171 -23.49 5.35 5.42
C GLY A 171 -22.57 6.57 5.54
N ARG A 172 -21.33 6.46 5.04
CA ARG A 172 -20.33 7.55 5.04
C ARG A 172 -19.98 8.01 3.62
N PRO A 173 -19.51 9.26 3.43
CA PRO A 173 -18.97 9.68 2.15
C PRO A 173 -17.69 8.92 1.80
N ALA A 174 -17.49 8.71 0.49
CA ALA A 174 -16.31 8.06 -0.08
C ALA A 174 -15.09 9.00 -0.13
N GLU A 175 -15.27 10.29 0.10
CA GLU A 175 -14.18 11.27 0.19
C GLU A 175 -13.62 11.37 1.61
N TRP A 176 -12.43 11.97 1.74
CA TRP A 176 -11.82 12.26 3.04
C TRP A 176 -12.67 13.21 3.87
N THR A 177 -13.10 12.76 5.04
CA THR A 177 -13.85 13.58 6.01
C THR A 177 -12.94 14.30 6.99
N ASP A 178 -13.47 15.29 7.71
CA ASP A 178 -12.75 15.95 8.80
C ASP A 178 -12.46 15.00 9.98
N GLU A 179 -13.28 13.96 10.18
CA GLU A 179 -12.96 12.89 11.14
C GLU A 179 -11.73 12.10 10.68
N ASP A 180 -11.64 11.76 9.38
CA ASP A 180 -10.48 11.06 8.84
C ASP A 180 -9.20 11.90 8.98
N ARG A 181 -9.30 13.21 8.70
CA ARG A 181 -8.21 14.16 8.86
C ARG A 181 -7.77 14.30 10.31
N ARG A 182 -8.71 14.37 11.26
CA ARG A 182 -8.43 14.44 12.71
C ARG A 182 -7.76 13.16 13.22
N ALA A 183 -8.27 12.00 12.85
CA ALA A 183 -7.66 10.72 13.20
C ALA A 183 -6.22 10.59 12.68
N ALA A 184 -5.92 11.25 11.55
CA ALA A 184 -4.60 11.30 10.93
C ALA A 184 -3.71 12.46 11.43
N SER A 185 -4.22 13.42 12.20
CA SER A 185 -3.44 14.58 12.68
C SER A 185 -3.14 14.54 14.18
N GLY A 186 -3.62 13.51 14.90
CA GLY A 186 -3.23 13.23 16.28
C GLY A 186 -3.51 14.37 17.27
N SER A 187 -4.50 15.21 16.97
CA SER A 187 -4.94 16.34 17.82
C SER A 187 -6.23 16.00 18.56
#